data_AF-A0A085FFE3-F1
#
_entry.id   AF-A0A085FFE3-F1
#
_cell.length_a   1.000
_cell.length_b   1.000
_cell.length_c   1.000
_cell.angle_alpha   90.00
_cell.angle_beta   90.00
_cell.angle_gamma   90.00
#
_symmetry.space_group_name_H-M   'P 1'
#
loop_
_entity.id
_entity.type
_entity.pdbx_description
1 polymer ?
#
loop_
_entity_poly.entity_id
_entity_poly.type
_entity_poly.pdbx_seq_one_letter_code
_entity_poly.pdbx_strand_id
1 'polypeptide(L)'
;MIVNKPALGAALALCLIAGSVGGYAIGVSTTSAKVEIREVAVAPVLVLPSAEEATLAWNEQRRRNPTGYMEDQNPDHTIVLGDCAPSQLMPGVMCMSTIQANPEAKPYNRNVNFSRAADGTWVAIPV
;
A
#
# COMPACT_ATOMS: atom_id res chain seq x y z
N MET A 1 35.53 -4.94 -29.35
CA MET A 1 35.95 -5.41 -28.01
C MET A 1 34.71 -5.65 -27.16
N ILE A 2 34.82 -6.57 -26.20
CA ILE A 2 33.83 -7.03 -25.22
C ILE A 2 32.91 -8.16 -25.70
N VAL A 3 33.43 -9.36 -25.41
CA VAL A 3 32.76 -10.64 -25.17
C VAL A 3 31.70 -10.48 -24.07
N ASN A 4 30.57 -11.20 -24.17
CA ASN A 4 29.94 -11.89 -23.03
C ASN A 4 28.82 -12.85 -23.49
N LYS A 5 29.06 -14.16 -23.33
CA LYS A 5 28.03 -15.17 -23.07
C LYS A 5 27.74 -15.13 -21.57
N PRO A 6 26.47 -15.25 -21.13
CA PRO A 6 25.99 -16.49 -20.47
C PRO A 6 24.48 -16.70 -20.72
N ALA A 7 23.79 -17.76 -20.33
CA ALA A 7 24.06 -19.10 -19.85
C ALA A 7 22.69 -19.82 -19.92
N LEU A 8 22.76 -21.14 -19.97
CA LEU A 8 21.73 -22.10 -19.58
C LEU A 8 20.69 -21.56 -18.56
N GLY A 9 19.41 -21.75 -18.86
CA GLY A 9 18.31 -21.64 -17.89
C GLY A 9 17.27 -22.73 -18.19
N ALA A 10 17.11 -23.66 -17.26
CA ALA A 10 16.41 -24.93 -17.41
C ALA A 10 14.92 -24.79 -17.76
N ALA A 11 14.47 -25.52 -18.80
CA ALA A 11 13.05 -25.78 -19.02
C ALA A 11 12.64 -26.97 -18.13
N LEU A 12 12.03 -26.68 -16.99
CA LEU A 12 11.31 -27.69 -16.19
C LEU A 12 10.06 -28.10 -16.96
N ALA A 13 10.18 -29.16 -17.76
CA ALA A 13 9.08 -29.85 -18.39
C ALA A 13 8.33 -30.68 -17.34
N LEU A 14 7.22 -30.13 -16.84
CA LEU A 14 6.22 -30.87 -16.08
C LEU A 14 4.85 -30.60 -16.70
N CYS A 15 4.46 -31.43 -17.65
CA CYS A 15 3.05 -31.62 -17.97
C CYS A 15 2.76 -33.12 -18.02
N LEU A 16 1.85 -33.48 -17.13
CA LEU A 16 1.44 -34.81 -16.73
C LEU A 16 0.85 -35.59 -17.91
N ILE A 17 1.31 -36.83 -18.07
CA ILE A 17 0.73 -37.80 -18.99
C ILE A 17 -0.59 -38.27 -18.38
N ALA A 18 -1.71 -37.82 -18.93
CA ALA A 18 -3.02 -38.43 -18.71
C ALA A 18 -3.40 -39.18 -19.99
N GLY A 19 -3.29 -40.50 -19.96
CA GLY A 19 -3.73 -41.37 -21.05
C GLY A 19 -5.25 -41.53 -21.04
N SER A 20 -5.86 -41.51 -22.23
CA SER A 20 -6.91 -42.46 -22.60
C SER A 20 -7.08 -42.51 -24.12
N VAL A 21 -7.39 -43.73 -24.56
CA VAL A 21 -7.38 -44.32 -25.90
C VAL A 21 -8.43 -43.70 -26.83
N GLY A 22 -8.08 -43.47 -28.10
CA GLY A 22 -9.06 -43.13 -29.14
C GLY A 22 -8.43 -42.41 -30.33
N GLY A 23 -8.01 -43.15 -31.36
CA GLY A 23 -7.38 -42.59 -32.54
C GLY A 23 -8.33 -41.73 -33.37
N TYR A 24 -8.08 -40.42 -33.40
CA TYR A 24 -8.48 -39.52 -34.48
C TYR A 24 -7.33 -38.54 -34.70
N ALA A 25 -6.79 -38.52 -35.92
CA ALA A 25 -5.78 -37.54 -36.31
C ALA A 25 -6.45 -36.16 -36.42
N ILE A 26 -6.47 -35.42 -35.32
CA ILE A 26 -6.85 -34.00 -35.32
C ILE A 26 -5.61 -33.23 -35.76
N GLY A 27 -5.61 -32.77 -37.02
CA GLY A 27 -4.60 -31.85 -37.52
C GLY A 27 -4.66 -30.56 -36.72
N VAL A 28 -3.70 -30.34 -35.84
CA VAL A 28 -3.58 -29.09 -35.09
C VAL A 28 -2.98 -28.05 -36.04
N SER A 29 -3.86 -27.35 -36.76
CA SER A 29 -3.50 -26.10 -37.42
C SER A 29 -3.20 -25.07 -36.34
N THR A 30 -1.92 -24.83 -36.07
CA THR A 30 -1.43 -23.76 -35.19
C THR A 30 -1.63 -22.41 -35.88
N THR A 31 -2.88 -21.94 -35.99
CA THR A 31 -3.12 -20.54 -36.29
C THR A 31 -2.66 -19.74 -35.08
N SER A 32 -1.56 -19.01 -35.25
CA SER A 32 -1.00 -18.09 -34.27
C SER A 32 -2.00 -16.96 -34.01
N ALA A 33 -2.99 -17.22 -33.17
CA ALA A 33 -3.81 -16.18 -32.59
C ALA A 33 -2.91 -15.43 -31.60
N LYS A 34 -2.56 -14.19 -31.94
CA LYS A 34 -1.91 -13.27 -31.02
C LYS A 34 -2.90 -13.01 -29.89
N VAL A 35 -2.80 -13.77 -28.80
CA VAL A 35 -3.55 -13.52 -27.57
C VAL A 35 -2.92 -12.28 -26.95
N GLU A 36 -3.51 -11.13 -27.22
CA GLU A 36 -3.19 -9.89 -26.53
C GLU A 36 -3.78 -9.99 -25.13
N ILE A 37 -2.99 -10.55 -24.20
CA ILE A 37 -3.31 -10.51 -22.77
C ILE A 37 -3.22 -9.04 -22.36
N ARG A 38 -4.36 -8.35 -22.39
CA ARG A 38 -4.53 -7.06 -21.72
C ARG A 38 -4.42 -7.34 -20.23
N GLU A 39 -3.23 -7.10 -19.68
CA GLU A 39 -3.02 -7.08 -18.24
C GLU A 39 -3.88 -5.95 -17.68
N VAL A 40 -4.99 -6.33 -17.06
CA VAL A 40 -5.85 -5.40 -16.33
C VAL A 40 -5.05 -4.99 -15.11
N ALA A 41 -4.43 -3.81 -15.16
CA ALA A 41 -3.75 -3.22 -14.03
C ALA A 41 -4.76 -3.02 -12.89
N VAL A 42 -4.76 -3.92 -11.93
CA VAL A 42 -5.51 -3.76 -10.67
C VAL A 42 -4.76 -2.68 -9.90
N ALA A 43 -5.39 -1.50 -9.75
CA ALA A 43 -4.83 -0.45 -8.91
C ALA A 43 -4.62 -1.01 -7.49
N PRO A 44 -3.45 -0.79 -6.87
CA PRO A 44 -3.19 -1.27 -5.52
C PRO A 44 -4.25 -0.70 -4.58
N VAL A 45 -4.90 -1.58 -3.81
CA VAL A 45 -5.89 -1.16 -2.81
C VAL A 45 -5.14 -0.37 -1.74
N LEU A 46 -5.44 0.92 -1.66
CA LEU A 46 -4.87 1.82 -0.66
C LEU A 46 -5.55 1.54 0.68
N VAL A 47 -4.82 0.94 1.62
CA VAL A 47 -5.33 0.68 2.97
C VAL A 47 -5.19 1.96 3.78
N LEU A 48 -6.33 2.54 4.18
CA LEU A 48 -6.39 3.75 4.99
C LEU A 48 -6.68 3.42 6.46
N PRO A 49 -6.18 4.21 7.42
CA PRO A 49 -6.72 4.19 8.77
C PRO A 49 -8.17 4.67 8.77
N SER A 50 -8.97 4.16 9.70
CA SER A 50 -10.22 4.82 10.07
C SER A 50 -9.94 6.18 10.74
N ALA A 51 -10.96 7.05 10.83
CA ALA A 51 -10.82 8.34 11.51
C ALA A 51 -10.42 8.19 13.00
N GLU A 52 -10.94 7.15 13.66
CA GLU A 52 -10.61 6.84 15.05
C GLU A 52 -9.17 6.35 15.18
N GLU A 53 -8.73 5.40 14.34
CA GLU A 53 -7.34 4.93 14.33
C GLU A 53 -6.36 6.06 14.00
N ALA A 54 -6.70 6.93 13.06
CA ALA A 54 -5.89 8.10 12.73
C ALA A 54 -5.80 9.06 13.93
N THR A 55 -6.91 9.26 14.64
CA THR A 55 -6.98 10.12 15.82
C THR A 55 -6.08 9.58 16.93
N LEU A 56 -6.19 8.28 17.22
CA LEU A 56 -5.37 7.59 18.20
C LEU A 56 -3.88 7.68 17.84
N ALA A 57 -3.53 7.37 16.58
CA ALA A 57 -2.15 7.44 16.10
C ALA A 57 -1.56 8.85 16.20
N TRP A 58 -2.36 9.87 15.88
CA TRP A 58 -1.96 11.27 15.99
C TRP A 58 -1.70 11.71 17.43
N ASN A 59 -2.63 11.37 18.34
CA ASN A 59 -2.49 11.72 19.75
C ASN A 59 -1.31 10.99 20.39
N GLU A 60 -1.09 9.72 20.06
CA GLU A 60 0.09 8.96 20.50
C GLU A 60 1.39 9.59 20.00
N GLN A 61 1.45 9.97 18.72
CA GLN A 61 2.62 10.66 18.16
C GLN A 61 2.92 11.97 18.89
N ARG A 62 1.89 12.74 19.24
CA ARG A 62 2.05 13.99 19.99
C ARG A 62 2.53 13.77 21.41
N ARG A 63 2.00 12.74 22.09
CA ARG A 63 2.46 12.34 23.43
C ARG A 63 3.93 11.92 23.42
N ARG A 64 4.38 11.23 22.35
CA ARG A 64 5.80 10.84 22.18
C ARG A 64 6.72 12.00 21.81
N ASN A 65 6.20 13.03 21.14
CA ASN A 65 6.97 14.19 20.69
C ASN A 65 6.39 15.49 21.26
N PRO A 66 6.45 15.66 22.60
CA PRO A 66 5.92 16.84 23.25
C PRO A 66 6.75 18.06 22.82
N THR A 67 6.13 18.96 22.07
CA THR A 67 6.76 20.22 21.67
C THR A 67 6.78 21.18 22.87
N GLY A 68 7.64 20.95 23.86
CA GLY A 68 8.15 21.90 24.88
C GLY A 68 7.18 22.67 25.79
N TYR A 69 5.91 22.80 25.45
CA TYR A 69 4.89 23.54 26.16
C TYR A 69 3.72 22.60 26.43
N MET A 70 3.68 22.08 27.65
CA MET A 70 2.49 21.57 28.32
C MET A 70 1.94 20.24 27.77
N GLU A 71 2.63 19.16 28.13
CA GLU A 71 2.17 17.77 27.96
C GLU A 71 0.89 17.49 28.77
N ASP A 72 0.66 18.24 29.85
CA ASP A 72 -0.51 18.20 30.72
C ASP A 72 -1.71 19.04 30.21
N GLN A 73 -1.50 19.91 29.21
CA GLN A 73 -2.54 20.79 28.65
C GLN A 73 -2.87 20.52 27.18
N ASN A 74 -2.40 19.42 26.60
CA ASN A 74 -2.80 19.05 25.25
C ASN A 74 -4.04 18.15 25.30
N PRO A 75 -5.27 18.70 25.16
CA PRO A 75 -6.45 17.86 24.97
C PRO A 75 -6.24 16.94 23.76
N ASP A 76 -6.85 15.76 23.82
CA ASP A 76 -6.87 14.85 22.67
C ASP A 76 -7.43 15.59 21.46
N HIS A 77 -6.65 15.59 20.38
CA HIS A 77 -7.05 16.22 19.14
C HIS A 77 -8.00 15.28 18.40
N THR A 78 -8.89 15.83 17.60
CA THR A 78 -9.64 15.06 16.60
C THR A 78 -8.97 15.21 15.24
N ILE A 79 -8.87 14.12 14.49
CA ILE A 79 -8.37 14.14 13.11
C ILE A 79 -9.43 13.63 12.14
N VAL A 80 -9.53 14.30 11.00
CA VAL A 80 -10.35 13.88 9.87
C VAL A 80 -9.45 13.73 8.66
N LEU A 81 -9.56 12.60 7.96
CA LEU A 81 -8.79 12.32 6.76
C LEU A 81 -9.43 13.01 5.55
N GLY A 82 -8.62 13.76 4.80
CA GLY A 82 -8.97 14.25 3.47
C GLY A 82 -8.38 13.36 2.38
N ASP A 83 -7.83 13.98 1.34
CA ASP A 83 -7.22 13.27 0.23
C ASP A 83 -5.98 12.49 0.67
N CYS A 84 -5.96 11.19 0.36
CA CYS A 84 -4.87 10.28 0.69
C CYS A 84 -4.20 9.71 -0.56
N ALA A 85 -2.88 9.57 -0.50
CA ALA A 85 -2.06 8.94 -1.55
C ALA A 85 -1.04 7.98 -0.92
N PRO A 86 -0.47 7.03 -1.68
CA PRO A 86 0.67 6.25 -1.20
C PRO A 86 1.81 7.17 -0.73
N SER A 87 2.33 6.93 0.47
CA SER A 87 3.46 7.73 0.96
C SER A 87 4.74 7.37 0.19
N GLN A 88 5.53 8.38 -0.17
CA GLN A 88 6.82 8.21 -0.82
C GLN A 88 7.98 8.08 0.20
N LEU A 89 7.73 8.44 1.47
CA LEU A 89 8.74 8.46 2.52
C LEU A 89 8.79 7.16 3.31
N MET A 90 7.65 6.48 3.46
CA MET A 90 7.53 5.28 4.28
C MET A 90 6.38 4.38 3.79
N PRO A 91 6.38 3.08 4.12
CA PRO A 91 5.24 2.21 3.84
C PRO A 91 3.95 2.75 4.46
N GLY A 92 2.90 2.90 3.66
CA GLY A 92 1.61 3.43 4.11
C GLY A 92 1.11 4.56 3.22
N VAL A 93 0.43 5.53 3.83
CA VAL A 93 -0.33 6.57 3.12
C VAL A 93 -0.01 7.94 3.67
N MET A 94 0.00 8.95 2.81
CA MET A 94 0.02 10.35 3.20
C MET A 94 -1.36 10.92 2.98
N CYS A 95 -1.96 11.51 4.01
CA CYS A 95 -3.26 12.16 3.92
C CYS A 95 -3.15 13.64 4.24
N MET A 96 -3.87 14.48 3.48
CA MET A 96 -4.15 15.84 3.88
C MET A 96 -5.23 15.80 4.96
N SER A 97 -4.83 15.89 6.22
CA SER A 97 -5.71 15.72 7.38
C SER A 97 -6.14 17.06 7.95
N THR A 98 -7.40 17.18 8.36
CA THR A 98 -7.89 18.29 9.17
C THR A 98 -7.75 17.94 10.64
N ILE A 99 -7.04 18.78 11.41
CA ILE A 99 -6.77 18.59 12.83
C ILE A 99 -7.51 19.67 13.63
N GLN A 100 -8.20 19.25 14.69
CA GLN A 100 -8.85 20.13 15.64
C GLN A 100 -8.35 19.83 17.06
N ALA A 101 -7.72 20.81 17.69
CA ALA A 101 -7.13 20.63 19.02
C ALA A 101 -8.15 20.52 20.15
N ASN A 102 -9.21 21.31 20.05
CA ASN A 102 -10.35 21.28 20.96
C ASN A 102 -11.59 21.82 20.21
N PRO A 103 -12.81 21.64 20.75
CA PRO A 103 -14.04 22.04 20.05
C PRO A 103 -14.11 23.53 19.67
N GLU A 104 -13.42 24.40 20.39
CA GLU A 104 -13.41 25.86 20.16
C GLU A 104 -12.28 26.32 19.24
N ALA A 105 -11.25 25.49 19.05
CA ALA A 105 -10.10 25.79 18.22
C ALA A 105 -10.45 25.75 16.74
N LYS A 106 -9.93 26.72 15.99
CA LYS A 106 -10.02 26.73 14.53
C LYS A 106 -9.31 25.49 13.95
N PRO A 107 -9.99 24.64 13.17
CA PRO A 107 -9.34 23.51 12.51
C PRO A 107 -8.28 23.98 11.51
N TYR A 108 -7.22 23.17 11.35
CA TYR A 108 -6.17 23.42 10.37
C TYR A 108 -5.81 22.14 9.62
N ASN A 109 -5.35 22.30 8.39
CA ASN A 109 -4.95 21.17 7.56
C ASN A 109 -3.45 20.90 7.69
N ARG A 110 -3.08 19.63 7.71
CA ARG A 110 -1.70 19.17 7.72
C ARG A 110 -1.57 17.85 6.98
N ASN A 111 -0.49 17.72 6.21
CA ASN A 111 -0.10 16.43 5.67
C ASN A 111 0.42 15.54 6.80
N VAL A 112 -0.17 14.34 6.91
CA VAL A 112 0.23 13.34 7.91
C VAL A 112 0.46 12.03 7.19
N ASN A 113 1.64 11.45 7.39
CA ASN A 113 1.91 10.07 7.00
C ASN A 113 1.32 9.13 8.05
N PHE A 114 0.61 8.11 7.59
CA PHE A 114 0.12 7.00 8.39
C PHE A 114 0.74 5.70 7.88
N SER A 115 1.35 4.96 8.81
CA SER A 115 1.97 3.66 8.53
C SER A 115 1.57 2.64 9.58
N ARG A 116 1.52 1.36 9.21
CA ARG A 116 1.36 0.28 10.20
C ARG A 116 2.70 -0.08 10.83
N ALA A 117 2.75 -0.11 12.15
CA ALA A 117 3.85 -0.71 12.91
C ALA A 117 3.81 -2.24 12.81
N ALA A 118 4.85 -2.90 13.34
CA ALA A 118 4.99 -4.36 13.28
C ALA A 118 3.87 -5.10 14.02
N ASP A 119 3.26 -4.48 15.04
CA ASP A 119 2.11 -5.00 15.78
C ASP A 119 0.76 -4.71 15.08
N GLY A 120 0.80 -4.07 13.91
CA GLY A 120 -0.36 -3.69 13.13
C GLY A 120 -1.01 -2.37 13.55
N THR A 121 -0.52 -1.69 14.60
CA THR A 121 -1.04 -0.39 15.03
C THR A 121 -0.69 0.71 14.05
N TRP A 122 -1.52 1.75 13.97
CA TRP A 122 -1.24 2.91 13.15
C TRP A 122 -0.31 3.88 13.85
N VAL A 123 0.68 4.37 13.10
CA VAL A 123 1.62 5.41 13.53
C VAL A 123 1.43 6.62 12.63
N ALA A 124 1.28 7.79 13.25
CA ALA A 124 1.19 9.06 12.54
C ALA A 124 2.54 9.76 12.57
N ILE A 125 2.98 10.28 11.42
CA ILE A 125 4.17 11.12 11.32
C ILE A 125 3.77 12.39 10.55
N PRO A 126 3.68 13.54 11.23
CA PRO A 126 3.49 14.79 10.52
C PRO A 126 4.65 15.08 9.58
N VAL A 127 4.34 15.55 8.37
CA VAL A 127 5.35 16.05 7.42
C VAL A 127 5.35 17.57 7.32
#